data_AF-A0AA97DWV0-F1
#
_entry.id   AF-A0AA97DWV0-F1
#
_cell.length_a   1.000
_cell.length_b   1.000
_cell.length_c   1.000
_cell.angle_alpha   90.00
_cell.angle_beta   90.00
_cell.angle_gamma   90.00
#
_symmetry.space_group_name_H-M   'P 1'
#
loop_
_entity.id
_entity.type
_entity.pdbx_description
1 polymer ?
#
loop_
_entity_poly.entity_id
_entity_poly.type
_entity_poly.pdbx_seq_one_letter_code
_entity_poly.pdbx_strand_id
1 'polypeptide(L)'
;MIAQPADWHLLVGDMTALPAISVNLEQLPANAKGYAVIEVVSADDILDLKHPEGVEMKWIINTHPGEDSASLLDEVKSLPWLDGKVSAWVACEFSSMKLLRQFFKKEKMLSNDCLYISSYWKLGSNEDQHKVVKRNDAEEDMI
;
A
#
# COMPACT_ATOMS: atom_id res chain seq x y z
N MET A 1 -10.24 1.73 -5.59
CA MET A 1 -9.68 2.55 -6.67
C MET A 1 -8.91 3.69 -6.05
N ILE A 2 -7.78 4.06 -6.63
CA ILE A 2 -6.95 5.19 -6.19
C ILE A 2 -7.70 6.51 -6.42
N ALA A 3 -7.62 7.44 -5.47
CA ALA A 3 -8.36 8.69 -5.54
C ALA A 3 -7.73 9.63 -6.58
N GLN A 4 -8.57 10.32 -7.35
CA GLN A 4 -8.15 11.34 -8.32
C GLN A 4 -9.07 12.58 -8.19
N PRO A 5 -8.57 13.80 -8.48
CA PRO A 5 -7.23 14.15 -8.94
C PRO A 5 -6.18 14.27 -7.81
N ALA A 6 -4.92 14.03 -8.16
CA ALA A 6 -3.73 14.18 -7.33
C ALA A 6 -2.50 14.55 -8.17
N ASP A 7 -1.50 15.19 -7.55
CA ASP A 7 -0.25 15.59 -8.21
C ASP A 7 0.70 14.39 -8.38
N TRP A 8 0.64 13.42 -7.47
CA TRP A 8 1.37 12.16 -7.54
C TRP A 8 0.67 11.03 -6.78
N HIS A 9 1.06 9.78 -7.06
CA HIS A 9 0.38 8.58 -6.59
C HIS A 9 1.34 7.65 -5.85
N LEU A 10 0.89 7.04 -4.76
CA LEU A 10 1.64 6.06 -4.00
C LEU A 10 0.80 4.80 -3.82
N LEU A 11 1.21 3.70 -4.43
CA LEU A 11 0.57 2.40 -4.27
C LEU A 11 1.47 1.52 -3.40
N VAL A 12 0.93 0.92 -2.34
CA VAL A 12 1.69 0.07 -1.43
C VAL A 12 0.90 -1.21 -1.18
N GLY A 13 1.54 -2.37 -1.33
CA GLY A 13 0.89 -3.62 -0.97
C GLY A 13 1.75 -4.86 -1.08
N ASP A 14 1.15 -5.99 -0.77
CA ASP A 14 1.77 -7.32 -0.95
C ASP A 14 1.13 -8.05 -2.13
N MET A 15 1.53 -9.31 -2.35
CA MET A 15 0.99 -10.16 -3.42
C MET A 15 -0.54 -10.27 -3.42
N THR A 16 -1.20 -10.17 -2.27
CA THR A 16 -2.67 -10.23 -2.18
C THR A 16 -3.34 -8.98 -2.78
N ALA A 17 -2.63 -7.85 -2.76
CA ALA A 17 -3.07 -6.59 -3.34
C ALA A 17 -2.61 -6.38 -4.78
N LEU A 18 -1.67 -7.19 -5.27
CA LEU A 18 -1.07 -7.07 -6.60
C LEU A 18 -2.11 -6.97 -7.74
N PRO A 19 -3.20 -7.76 -7.78
CA PRO A 19 -4.23 -7.61 -8.81
C PRO A 19 -4.96 -6.26 -8.77
N ALA A 20 -5.16 -5.70 -7.57
CA ALA A 20 -5.78 -4.38 -7.43
C ALA A 20 -4.78 -3.27 -7.81
N ILE A 21 -3.51 -3.42 -7.44
CA ILE A 21 -2.45 -2.48 -7.81
C ILE A 21 -2.30 -2.39 -9.32
N SER A 22 -2.22 -3.53 -10.03
CA SER A 22 -2.08 -3.55 -11.49
C SER A 22 -3.23 -2.81 -12.18
N VAL A 23 -4.48 -3.05 -11.76
CA VAL A 23 -5.67 -2.37 -12.27
C VAL A 23 -5.63 -0.86 -12.00
N ASN A 24 -5.11 -0.43 -10.85
CA ASN A 24 -4.95 1.01 -10.57
C ASN A 24 -3.86 1.63 -11.44
N LEU A 25 -2.70 0.97 -11.58
CA LEU A 25 -1.59 1.44 -12.42
C LEU A 25 -2.02 1.63 -13.87
N GLU A 26 -2.77 0.68 -14.44
CA GLU A 26 -3.28 0.77 -15.81
C GLU A 26 -4.28 1.92 -16.03
N GLN A 27 -4.97 2.36 -14.98
CA GLN A 27 -5.96 3.43 -15.03
C GLN A 27 -5.40 4.82 -14.71
N LEU A 28 -4.14 4.91 -14.30
CA LEU A 28 -3.50 6.19 -14.07
C LEU A 28 -3.33 6.96 -15.38
N PRO A 29 -3.45 8.30 -15.35
CA PRO A 29 -3.07 9.12 -16.50
C PRO A 29 -1.64 8.83 -16.96
N ALA A 30 -1.38 8.89 -18.27
CA ALA A 30 -0.06 8.60 -18.83
C ALA A 30 1.07 9.51 -18.29
N ASN A 31 0.71 10.72 -17.83
CA ASN A 31 1.64 11.67 -17.21
C ASN A 31 1.69 11.56 -15.67
N ALA A 32 1.05 10.56 -15.07
CA ALA A 32 1.08 10.36 -13.63
C ALA A 32 2.50 10.06 -13.15
N LYS A 33 2.79 10.52 -11.94
CA LYS A 33 4.07 10.31 -11.26
C LYS A 33 3.88 9.67 -9.90
N GLY A 34 4.94 9.03 -9.40
CA GLY A 34 5.00 8.55 -8.03
C GLY A 34 5.62 7.16 -7.95
N TYR A 35 5.09 6.31 -7.06
CA TYR A 35 5.73 5.03 -6.73
C TYR A 35 4.70 3.92 -6.55
N ALA A 36 5.09 2.69 -6.88
CA ALA A 36 4.41 1.46 -6.49
C ALA A 36 5.38 0.57 -5.72
N VAL A 37 5.12 0.38 -4.43
CA VAL A 37 5.92 -0.45 -3.52
C VAL A 37 5.19 -1.77 -3.28
N ILE A 38 5.78 -2.87 -3.73
CA ILE A 38 5.12 -4.18 -3.79
C ILE A 38 6.02 -5.21 -3.13
N GLU A 39 5.48 -5.88 -2.10
CA GLU A 39 6.12 -7.03 -1.46
C GLU A 39 5.74 -8.34 -2.17
N VAL A 40 6.75 -9.14 -2.51
CA VAL A 40 6.64 -10.47 -3.12
C VAL A 40 7.48 -11.50 -2.37
N VAL A 41 7.16 -12.78 -2.51
CA VAL A 41 7.87 -13.85 -1.77
C VAL A 41 9.22 -14.19 -2.41
N SER A 42 9.34 -14.03 -3.73
CA SER A 42 10.56 -14.37 -4.46
C SER A 42 10.78 -13.44 -5.67
N ALA A 43 11.97 -13.51 -6.25
CA ALA A 43 12.28 -12.78 -7.49
C ALA A 43 11.45 -13.28 -8.69
N ASP A 44 11.01 -14.55 -8.68
CA ASP A 44 10.20 -15.14 -9.74
C ASP A 44 8.76 -14.60 -9.75
N ASP A 45 8.34 -13.99 -8.64
CA ASP A 45 7.02 -13.36 -8.48
C ASP A 45 7.00 -11.90 -8.94
N ILE A 46 8.14 -11.35 -9.39
CA ILE A 46 8.21 -10.00 -9.95
C ILE A 46 7.56 -10.00 -11.33
N LEU A 47 6.58 -9.11 -11.52
CA LEU A 47 5.81 -9.00 -12.75
C LEU A 47 6.17 -7.73 -13.52
N ASP A 48 6.21 -7.84 -14.85
CA ASP A 48 6.22 -6.68 -15.74
C ASP A 48 4.81 -6.09 -15.84
N LEU A 49 4.50 -5.14 -14.95
CA LEU A 49 3.20 -4.48 -14.88
C LEU A 49 3.15 -3.29 -15.83
N LYS A 50 2.01 -3.07 -16.49
CA LYS A 50 1.77 -1.84 -17.23
C LYS A 50 1.57 -0.68 -16.25
N HIS A 51 2.38 0.36 -16.38
CA HIS A 51 2.28 1.57 -15.58
C HIS A 51 2.75 2.81 -16.37
N PRO A 52 2.38 4.03 -15.95
CA PRO A 52 2.92 5.27 -16.51
C PRO A 52 4.44 5.36 -16.30
N GLU A 53 5.18 5.92 -17.26
CA GLU A 53 6.65 6.06 -17.17
C GLU A 53 7.12 6.87 -15.95
N GLY A 54 6.28 7.77 -15.44
CA GLY A 54 6.57 8.57 -14.26
C GLY A 54 6.36 7.85 -12.92
N VAL A 55 5.85 6.62 -12.93
CA VAL A 55 5.65 5.81 -11.73
C VAL A 55 6.78 4.80 -11.61
N GLU A 56 7.56 4.90 -10.53
CA GLU A 56 8.67 3.99 -10.27
C GLU A 56 8.19 2.74 -9.50
N MET A 57 8.59 1.57 -9.97
CA MET A 57 8.27 0.29 -9.35
C MET A 57 9.35 -0.10 -8.34
N LYS A 58 8.95 -0.39 -7.11
CA LYS A 58 9.80 -0.87 -6.02
C LYS A 58 9.33 -2.24 -5.58
N TRP A 59 10.18 -3.24 -5.74
CA TRP A 59 9.89 -4.62 -5.39
C TRP A 59 10.68 -5.01 -4.14
N ILE A 60 9.99 -5.52 -3.14
CA ILE A 60 10.56 -6.03 -1.90
C ILE A 60 10.42 -7.54 -1.93
N ILE A 61 11.51 -8.27 -1.71
CA ILE A 61 11.47 -9.72 -1.58
C ILE A 61 11.44 -10.06 -0.09
N ASN A 62 10.32 -10.63 0.37
CA ASN A 62 10.11 -11.08 1.75
C ASN A 62 9.71 -12.56 1.75
N THR A 63 10.66 -13.44 2.12
CA THR A 63 10.42 -14.89 2.12
C THR A 63 9.53 -15.36 3.27
N HIS A 64 9.18 -14.48 4.22
CA HIS A 64 8.33 -14.78 5.38
C HIS A 64 7.23 -13.71 5.56
N PRO A 65 6.24 -13.63 4.63
CA PRO A 65 5.20 -12.61 4.70
C PRO A 65 4.47 -12.61 6.04
N GLY A 66 4.26 -11.42 6.60
CA GLY A 66 3.56 -11.22 7.86
C GLY A 66 4.39 -11.49 9.13
N GLU A 67 5.56 -12.11 9.02
CA GLU A 67 6.53 -12.19 10.14
C GLU A 67 7.34 -10.88 10.25
N ASP A 68 7.72 -10.30 9.10
CA ASP A 68 8.26 -8.95 9.02
C ASP A 68 7.18 -7.97 8.54
N SER A 69 6.70 -7.13 9.46
CA SER A 69 5.71 -6.10 9.14
C SER A 69 6.31 -4.74 8.75
N ALA A 70 7.62 -4.55 8.92
CA ALA A 70 8.28 -3.25 8.77
C ALA A 70 8.77 -2.99 7.35
N SER A 71 9.14 -4.04 6.60
CA SER A 71 9.73 -3.95 5.26
C SER A 71 9.00 -2.98 4.31
N LEU A 72 7.67 -3.07 4.18
CA LEU A 72 6.88 -2.15 3.36
C LEU A 72 6.98 -0.69 3.83
N LEU A 73 6.97 -0.45 5.14
CA LEU A 73 7.09 0.90 5.70
C LEU A 73 8.50 1.47 5.49
N ASP A 74 9.52 0.65 5.68
CA ASP A 74 10.92 1.08 5.55
C ASP A 74 11.25 1.49 4.12
N GLU A 75 10.80 0.70 3.12
CA GLU A 75 10.92 1.08 1.71
C GLU A 75 10.20 2.40 1.44
N VAL A 76 8.95 2.55 1.89
CA VAL A 76 8.18 3.81 1.74
C VAL A 76 8.90 5.00 2.39
N LYS A 77 9.52 4.82 3.55
CA LYS A 77 10.28 5.88 4.25
C LYS A 77 11.58 6.23 3.54
N SER A 78 12.16 5.32 2.76
CA SER A 78 13.37 5.57 1.98
C SER A 78 13.13 6.43 0.73
N LEU A 79 11.89 6.47 0.24
CA LEU A 79 11.53 7.18 -0.98
C LEU A 79 11.52 8.71 -0.78
N PRO A 80 11.98 9.48 -1.79
CA PRO A 80 11.76 10.90 -1.81
C PRO A 80 10.26 11.23 -1.78
N TRP A 81 9.84 12.00 -0.77
CA TRP A 81 8.47 12.50 -0.71
C TRP A 81 8.31 13.63 -1.72
N LEU A 82 7.44 13.44 -2.71
CA LEU A 82 7.26 14.40 -3.79
C LEU A 82 6.39 15.58 -3.35
N ASP A 83 6.61 16.74 -3.98
CA ASP A 83 5.81 17.93 -3.74
C ASP A 83 4.38 17.76 -4.28
N GLY A 84 3.45 18.47 -3.64
CA GLY A 84 2.03 18.47 -4.02
C GLY A 84 1.18 17.41 -3.30
N LYS A 85 -0.06 17.29 -3.76
CA LYS A 85 -1.08 16.40 -3.19
C LYS A 85 -0.83 14.95 -3.63
N VAL A 86 -0.53 14.10 -2.67
CA VAL A 86 -0.46 12.64 -2.87
C VAL A 86 -1.86 12.03 -2.92
N SER A 87 -2.02 10.93 -3.67
CA SER A 87 -3.09 9.95 -3.49
C SER A 87 -2.46 8.60 -3.15
N ALA A 88 -2.67 8.14 -1.91
CA ALA A 88 -2.09 6.92 -1.38
C ALA A 88 -3.13 5.79 -1.36
N TRP A 89 -2.76 4.64 -1.90
CA TRP A 89 -3.55 3.42 -1.88
C TRP A 89 -2.73 2.30 -1.25
N VAL A 90 -3.22 1.75 -0.14
CA VAL A 90 -2.51 0.76 0.66
C VAL A 90 -3.40 -0.46 0.91
N ALA A 91 -2.90 -1.64 0.54
CA ALA A 91 -3.52 -2.89 0.95
C ALA A 91 -2.47 -3.98 1.18
N CYS A 92 -2.44 -4.54 2.38
CA CYS A 92 -1.48 -5.58 2.75
C CYS A 92 -1.92 -6.34 4.02
N GLU A 93 -1.00 -7.12 4.59
CA GLU A 93 -1.12 -7.72 5.92
C GLU A 93 -1.47 -6.69 7.00
N PHE A 94 -2.26 -7.11 7.97
CA PHE A 94 -2.82 -6.25 9.02
C PHE A 94 -1.78 -5.44 9.80
N SER A 95 -0.73 -6.07 10.29
CA SER A 95 0.32 -5.45 11.11
C SER A 95 1.13 -4.45 10.28
N SER A 96 1.50 -4.81 9.04
CA SER A 96 2.14 -3.89 8.08
C SER A 96 1.25 -2.69 7.77
N MET A 97 -0.04 -2.93 7.56
CA MET A 97 -1.04 -1.90 7.33
C MET A 97 -1.15 -0.94 8.52
N LYS A 98 -1.14 -1.44 9.78
CA LYS A 98 -1.16 -0.57 10.97
C LYS A 98 0.02 0.40 10.99
N LEU A 99 1.22 -0.09 10.69
CA LEU A 99 2.44 0.71 10.65
C LEU A 99 2.37 1.79 9.56
N LEU A 100 1.96 1.41 8.35
CA LEU A 100 1.74 2.34 7.24
C LEU A 100 0.68 3.40 7.58
N ARG A 101 -0.45 3.00 8.17
CA ARG A 101 -1.51 3.93 8.59
C ARG A 101 -1.01 4.92 9.62
N GLN A 102 -0.27 4.47 10.62
CA GLN A 102 0.31 5.36 11.63
C GLN A 102 1.23 6.39 10.97
N PHE A 103 2.13 5.94 10.09
CA PHE A 103 3.02 6.82 9.34
C PHE A 103 2.23 7.85 8.51
N PHE A 104 1.28 7.42 7.68
CA PHE A 104 0.55 8.32 6.81
C PHE A 104 -0.33 9.31 7.58
N LYS A 105 -1.02 8.89 8.64
CA LYS A 105 -1.91 9.76 9.41
C LYS A 105 -1.18 10.64 10.41
N LYS A 106 -0.10 10.17 11.05
CA LYS A 106 0.57 10.89 12.16
C LYS A 106 1.83 11.62 11.72
N GLU A 107 2.61 11.06 10.81
CA GLU A 107 3.85 11.69 10.32
C GLU A 107 3.59 12.52 9.07
N LYS A 108 2.81 12.00 8.11
CA LYS A 108 2.48 12.70 6.85
C LYS A 108 1.17 13.47 6.87
N MET A 109 0.38 13.33 7.94
CA MET A 109 -0.87 14.06 8.16
C MET A 109 -1.86 13.96 6.97
N LEU A 110 -1.90 12.80 6.30
CA LEU A 110 -2.82 12.58 5.19
C LEU A 110 -4.27 12.48 5.69
N SER A 111 -5.20 13.11 4.98
CA SER A 111 -6.63 12.96 5.22
C SER A 111 -7.17 11.71 4.53
N ASN A 112 -8.37 11.27 4.94
CA ASN A 112 -9.01 10.10 4.33
C ASN A 112 -9.37 10.31 2.84
N ASP A 113 -9.47 11.57 2.39
CA ASP A 113 -9.77 11.89 0.98
C ASP A 113 -8.60 11.58 0.04
N CYS A 114 -7.38 11.48 0.59
CA CYS A 114 -6.17 11.13 -0.16
C CYS A 114 -5.50 9.84 0.30
N LEU A 115 -6.14 9.09 1.22
CA LEU A 115 -5.61 7.84 1.75
C LEU A 115 -6.68 6.76 1.75
N TYR A 116 -6.54 5.78 0.86
CA TYR A 116 -7.17 4.48 1.01
C TYR A 116 -6.21 3.54 1.71
N ILE A 117 -6.65 2.92 2.80
CA ILE A 117 -5.85 1.92 3.53
C ILE A 117 -6.73 0.77 4.01
N SER A 118 -6.32 -0.46 3.73
CA SER A 118 -7.08 -1.65 4.10
C SER A 118 -6.18 -2.82 4.44
N SER A 119 -6.56 -3.60 5.45
CA SER A 119 -5.95 -4.92 5.65
C SER A 119 -6.69 -5.96 4.82
N TYR A 120 -5.94 -6.76 4.05
CA TYR A 120 -6.47 -7.85 3.23
C TYR A 120 -6.41 -9.20 3.95
N TRP A 121 -5.42 -9.39 4.82
CA TRP A 121 -5.25 -10.61 5.59
C TRP A 121 -4.47 -10.33 6.88
N LYS A 122 -4.36 -11.33 7.76
CA LYS A 122 -3.56 -11.27 8.99
C LYS A 122 -2.89 -12.61 9.24
N LEU A 123 -1.59 -12.61 9.51
CA LEU A 123 -0.87 -13.84 9.84
C LEU A 123 -1.47 -14.50 11.11
N GLY A 124 -1.67 -15.81 11.06
CA GLY A 124 -2.26 -16.59 12.15
C GLY A 124 -3.77 -16.41 12.34
N SER A 125 -4.46 -15.74 11.42
CA SER A 125 -5.92 -15.60 11.43
C SER A 125 -6.54 -16.18 10.16
N ASN A 126 -7.67 -16.87 10.29
CA ASN A 126 -8.52 -17.16 9.13
C ASN A 126 -9.35 -15.94 8.72
N GLU A 127 -10.11 -16.04 7.63
CA GLU A 127 -10.88 -14.90 7.08
C GLU A 127 -11.93 -14.36 8.07
N ASP A 128 -12.64 -15.23 8.80
CA ASP A 128 -13.66 -14.80 9.76
C ASP A 128 -13.05 -14.05 10.95
N GLN A 129 -11.92 -14.56 11.47
CA GLN A 129 -11.14 -13.90 12.51
C GLN A 129 -10.59 -12.56 12.02
N HIS A 130 -10.07 -12.51 10.79
CA HIS A 130 -9.57 -11.30 10.17
C HIS A 130 -10.67 -10.24 10.02
N LYS A 131 -11.89 -10.61 9.62
CA LYS A 131 -13.03 -9.69 9.53
C LYS A 131 -13.33 -9.05 10.89
N VAL A 132 -13.31 -9.82 11.97
CA VAL A 132 -13.52 -9.30 13.33
C VAL A 132 -12.42 -8.33 13.71
N VAL A 133 -11.15 -8.70 13.52
CA VAL A 133 -9.99 -7.85 13.84
C VAL A 133 -10.02 -6.56 13.03
N LYS A 134 -10.31 -6.63 11.73
CA LYS A 134 -10.42 -5.49 10.83
C LYS A 134 -11.54 -4.54 11.23
N ARG A 135 -12.70 -5.06 11.65
CA ARG A 135 -13.82 -4.24 12.12
C ARG A 135 -13.46 -3.51 13.40
N ASN A 136 -12.93 -4.22 14.40
CA ASN A 136 -12.57 -3.63 15.68
C ASN A 136 -11.49 -2.53 15.51
N ASP A 137 -10.49 -2.78 14.67
CA ASP A 137 -9.43 -1.81 14.37
C ASP A 137 -9.95 -0.56 13.62
N ALA A 138 -10.96 -0.72 12.76
CA ALA A 138 -11.63 0.41 12.12
C ALA A 138 -12.47 1.24 13.12
N GLU A 139 -13.11 0.60 14.10
CA GLU A 139 -13.83 1.29 15.18
C GLU A 139 -12.87 2.08 16.08
N GLU A 140 -11.71 1.51 16.44
CA GLU A 140 -10.68 2.20 17.21
C GLU A 140 -10.08 3.41 16.48
N ASP A 141 -9.88 3.32 15.17
CA ASP A 141 -9.31 4.41 14.35
C ASP A 141 -10.28 5.59 14.13
N MET A 142 -11.56 5.42 14.43
CA MET A 142 -12.58 6.49 14.38
C MET A 142 -12.70 7.30 15.68
N ILE A 143 -12.00 6.89 16.75
CA ILE A 143 -11.97 7.54 18.06
C ILE A 143 -10.74 8.45 18.18
#